data_AF-A0A553UZV9-F1
#
_entry.id   AF-A0A553UZV9-F1
#
_cell.length_a   1.000
_cell.length_b   1.000
_cell.length_c   1.000
_cell.angle_alpha   90.00
_cell.angle_beta   90.00
_cell.angle_gamma   90.00
#
_symmetry.space_group_name_H-M   'P 1'
#
loop_
_entity.id
_entity.type
_entity.pdbx_description
1 polymer ?
#
loop_
_entity_poly.entity_id
_entity_poly.type
_entity_poly.pdbx_seq_one_letter_code
_entity_poly.pdbx_strand_id
1 'polypeptide(L)'
;MGKDKKDKLTPKELGKVVIEIQKAVKTLQQQVKRLEKELGDTEGLKAKYTKLETELGEKNATIKDLQENKILGLQGELEDKKQKVTDLDEKLKVEEKEVENLGRKLEDLGQEKDQLERTALQKEKELGEQITNLETQMATLKGFEPYQELLKLAQEHPNLGLVANTPGDLLSEIYKAPKNLMKKVAENTLKSIKEKTADAPIWSNYFERLFAILQDLLGLQRLAIKEGDGYNPAKCEILGKGNKQGKVCKVIFQGYQIGGSTVAYSLVETQ
;
A
#
# COMPACT_ATOMS: atom_id res chain seq x y z
N MET A 1 -66.36 -130.91 -60.76
CA MET A 1 -65.22 -131.34 -61.60
C MET A 1 -64.51 -130.08 -62.10
N GLY A 2 -63.25 -129.84 -61.68
CA GLY A 2 -62.52 -128.65 -62.14
C GLY A 2 -61.27 -128.26 -61.35
N LYS A 3 -60.44 -129.24 -60.98
CA LYS A 3 -59.01 -129.16 -60.62
C LYS A 3 -58.53 -127.98 -59.74
N ASP A 4 -58.34 -128.29 -58.45
CA ASP A 4 -57.21 -127.81 -57.65
C ASP A 4 -55.91 -127.90 -58.47
N LYS A 5 -55.37 -126.75 -58.89
CA LYS A 5 -53.94 -126.62 -59.18
C LYS A 5 -53.33 -125.87 -58.00
N LYS A 6 -52.96 -126.60 -56.95
CA LYS A 6 -51.85 -126.18 -56.11
C LYS A 6 -50.63 -126.18 -57.03
N ASP A 7 -50.26 -125.00 -57.53
CA ASP A 7 -48.99 -124.76 -58.20
C ASP A 7 -47.87 -125.01 -57.17
N LYS A 8 -47.54 -126.30 -56.99
CA LYS A 8 -46.38 -126.74 -56.24
C LYS A 8 -45.17 -126.33 -57.06
N LEU A 9 -44.59 -125.18 -56.71
CA LEU A 9 -43.26 -124.78 -57.16
C LEU A 9 -42.33 -125.99 -57.01
N THR A 10 -41.77 -126.45 -58.11
CA THR A 10 -40.75 -127.49 -58.10
C THR A 10 -39.52 -126.99 -57.33
N PRO A 11 -38.69 -127.86 -56.73
CA PRO A 11 -37.48 -127.43 -56.00
C PRO A 11 -36.58 -126.46 -56.78
N LYS A 12 -36.60 -126.58 -58.12
CA LYS A 12 -35.88 -125.73 -59.07
C LYS A 12 -36.47 -124.32 -59.21
N GLU A 13 -37.79 -124.17 -59.12
CA GLU A 13 -38.50 -122.88 -59.14
C GLU A 13 -38.41 -122.17 -57.80
N LEU A 14 -38.49 -122.91 -56.68
CA LEU A 14 -38.16 -122.42 -55.34
C LEU A 14 -36.73 -121.85 -55.29
N GLY A 15 -35.75 -122.55 -55.89
CA GLY A 15 -34.37 -122.05 -55.99
C GLY A 15 -34.25 -120.73 -56.74
N LYS A 16 -35.01 -120.54 -57.84
CA LYS A 16 -35.05 -119.25 -58.57
C LYS A 16 -35.64 -118.13 -57.73
N VAL A 17 -36.75 -118.38 -57.06
CA VAL A 17 -37.41 -117.41 -56.17
C VAL A 17 -36.49 -117.01 -55.01
N VAL A 18 -35.78 -117.97 -54.41
CA VAL A 18 -34.80 -117.69 -53.34
C VAL A 18 -33.66 -116.80 -53.83
N ILE A 19 -33.16 -117.01 -55.05
CA ILE A 19 -32.11 -116.16 -55.65
C ILE A 19 -32.63 -114.73 -55.90
N GLU A 20 -33.86 -114.58 -56.39
CA GLU A 20 -34.46 -113.25 -56.60
C GLU A 20 -34.72 -112.52 -55.28
N ILE A 21 -35.21 -113.23 -54.26
CA ILE A 21 -35.37 -112.69 -52.91
C ILE A 21 -34.01 -112.27 -52.34
N GLN A 22 -32.96 -113.08 -52.50
CA GLN A 22 -31.61 -112.70 -52.05
C GLN A 22 -31.07 -111.45 -52.77
N LYS A 23 -31.34 -111.30 -54.08
CA LYS A 23 -30.99 -110.08 -54.82
C LYS A 23 -31.78 -108.86 -54.33
N ALA A 24 -33.08 -109.02 -54.07
CA ALA A 24 -33.92 -107.96 -53.53
C ALA A 24 -33.45 -107.53 -52.13
N VAL A 25 -33.15 -108.50 -51.25
CA VAL A 25 -32.61 -108.24 -49.91
C VAL A 25 -31.28 -107.50 -49.97
N LYS A 26 -30.35 -107.90 -50.86
CA LYS A 26 -29.08 -107.16 -51.05
C LYS A 26 -29.30 -105.73 -51.52
N THR A 27 -30.27 -105.52 -52.42
CA THR A 27 -30.60 -104.19 -52.94
C THR A 27 -31.21 -103.31 -51.86
N LEU A 28 -32.14 -103.84 -51.06
CA LEU A 28 -32.73 -103.15 -49.92
C LEU A 28 -31.69 -102.83 -48.84
N GLN A 29 -30.78 -103.76 -48.53
CA GLN A 29 -29.67 -103.50 -47.59
C GLN A 29 -28.75 -102.37 -48.07
N GLN A 30 -28.50 -102.27 -49.37
CA GLN A 30 -27.72 -101.16 -49.94
C GLN A 30 -28.50 -99.83 -49.90
N GLN A 31 -29.82 -99.84 -50.07
CA GLN A 31 -30.65 -98.65 -49.94
C GLN A 31 -30.73 -98.18 -48.49
N VAL A 32 -30.88 -99.09 -47.53
CA VAL A 32 -30.86 -98.78 -46.08
C VAL A 32 -29.54 -98.12 -45.69
N LYS A 33 -28.39 -98.68 -46.12
CA LYS A 33 -27.08 -98.06 -45.85
C LYS A 33 -26.91 -96.66 -46.44
N ARG A 34 -27.50 -96.39 -47.62
CA ARG A 34 -27.48 -95.03 -48.22
C ARG A 34 -28.34 -94.07 -47.43
N LEU A 35 -29.56 -94.48 -47.10
CA LEU A 35 -30.50 -93.67 -46.31
C LEU A 35 -29.93 -93.38 -44.91
N GLU A 36 -29.30 -94.34 -44.24
CA GLU A 36 -28.63 -94.13 -42.95
C GLU A 36 -27.51 -93.08 -43.03
N LYS A 37 -26.73 -93.10 -44.12
CA LYS A 37 -25.68 -92.10 -44.35
C LYS A 37 -26.26 -90.71 -44.63
N GLU A 38 -27.27 -90.62 -45.49
CA GLU A 38 -27.98 -89.38 -45.78
C GLU A 38 -28.65 -88.80 -44.52
N LEU A 39 -29.25 -89.65 -43.67
CA LEU A 39 -29.84 -89.25 -42.40
C LEU A 39 -28.79 -88.65 -41.46
N GLY A 40 -27.62 -89.31 -41.32
CA GLY A 40 -26.50 -88.83 -40.52
C GLY A 40 -25.93 -87.49 -41.02
N ASP A 41 -25.86 -87.29 -42.34
CA ASP A 41 -25.44 -86.01 -42.94
C ASP A 41 -26.46 -84.89 -42.64
N THR A 42 -27.77 -85.19 -42.67
CA THR A 42 -28.81 -84.24 -42.26
C THR A 42 -28.79 -83.90 -40.77
N GLU A 43 -28.50 -84.85 -39.88
CA GLU A 43 -28.33 -84.57 -38.44
C GLU A 43 -27.14 -83.65 -38.19
N GLY A 44 -26.02 -83.86 -38.89
CA GLY A 44 -24.85 -82.99 -38.83
C GLY A 44 -25.12 -81.56 -39.33
N LEU A 45 -25.92 -81.41 -40.39
CA LEU A 45 -26.39 -80.11 -40.89
C LEU A 45 -27.31 -79.41 -39.87
N LYS A 46 -28.23 -80.15 -39.25
CA LYS A 46 -29.14 -79.62 -38.23
C LYS A 46 -28.37 -79.09 -37.02
N ALA A 47 -27.33 -79.81 -36.58
CA ALA A 47 -26.45 -79.37 -35.49
C ALA A 47 -25.64 -78.10 -35.83
N LYS A 48 -25.21 -77.95 -37.09
CA LYS A 48 -24.56 -76.70 -37.56
C LYS A 48 -25.54 -75.54 -37.60
N TYR A 49 -26.77 -75.77 -38.06
CA TYR A 49 -27.80 -74.75 -38.12
C TYR A 49 -28.18 -74.25 -36.73
N THR A 50 -28.41 -75.15 -35.78
CA THR A 50 -28.72 -74.76 -34.39
C THR A 50 -27.58 -73.95 -33.78
N LYS A 51 -26.31 -74.35 -34.01
CA LYS A 51 -25.16 -73.57 -33.53
C LYS A 51 -25.12 -72.15 -34.10
N LEU A 52 -25.35 -72.00 -35.41
CA LEU A 52 -25.40 -70.69 -36.07
C LEU A 52 -26.56 -69.83 -35.55
N GLU A 53 -27.71 -70.45 -35.28
CA GLU A 53 -28.87 -69.77 -34.70
C GLU A 53 -28.55 -69.22 -33.29
N THR A 54 -27.86 -70.00 -32.45
CA THR A 54 -27.39 -69.53 -31.14
C THR A 54 -26.39 -68.39 -31.27
N GLU A 55 -25.37 -68.53 -32.13
CA GLU A 55 -24.37 -67.48 -32.37
C GLU A 55 -24.99 -66.19 -32.91
N LEU A 56 -26.01 -66.30 -33.76
CA LEU A 56 -26.77 -65.14 -34.26
C LEU A 56 -27.55 -64.47 -33.12
N GLY A 57 -28.18 -65.26 -32.26
CA GLY A 57 -28.87 -64.77 -31.06
C GLY A 57 -27.96 -63.98 -30.12
N GLU A 58 -26.77 -64.51 -29.81
CA GLU A 58 -25.77 -63.86 -28.96
C GLU A 58 -25.24 -62.55 -29.58
N LYS A 59 -24.96 -62.57 -30.89
CA LYS A 59 -24.54 -61.35 -31.61
C LYS A 59 -25.64 -60.29 -31.61
N ASN A 60 -26.89 -60.68 -31.82
CA ASN A 60 -28.02 -59.75 -31.77
C ASN A 60 -28.21 -59.15 -30.38
N ALA A 61 -28.06 -59.95 -29.32
CA ALA A 61 -28.09 -59.45 -27.95
C ALA A 61 -26.96 -58.43 -27.68
N THR A 62 -25.75 -58.71 -28.17
CA THR A 62 -24.60 -57.79 -28.05
C THR A 62 -24.82 -56.49 -28.82
N ILE A 63 -25.35 -56.57 -30.06
CA ILE A 63 -25.69 -55.39 -30.86
C ILE A 63 -26.72 -54.52 -30.13
N LYS A 64 -27.74 -55.15 -29.56
CA LYS A 64 -28.79 -54.46 -28.80
C LYS A 64 -28.22 -53.74 -27.58
N ASP A 65 -27.37 -54.39 -26.79
CA ASP A 65 -26.71 -53.77 -25.63
C ASP A 65 -25.82 -52.58 -26.02
N LEU A 66 -25.04 -52.72 -27.09
CA LEU A 66 -24.23 -51.62 -27.61
C LEU A 66 -25.08 -50.43 -28.05
N GLN A 67 -26.21 -50.66 -28.70
CA GLN A 67 -27.11 -49.61 -29.18
C GLN A 67 -27.88 -48.94 -28.04
N GLU A 68 -28.52 -49.72 -27.19
CA GLU A 68 -29.46 -49.22 -26.17
C GLU A 68 -28.74 -48.66 -24.94
N ASN A 69 -27.62 -49.24 -24.54
CA ASN A 69 -26.94 -48.82 -23.31
C ASN A 69 -25.70 -47.99 -23.62
N LYS A 70 -24.79 -48.53 -24.43
CA LYS A 70 -23.45 -47.94 -24.57
C LYS A 70 -23.44 -46.70 -25.45
N ILE A 71 -24.08 -46.75 -26.62
CA ILE A 71 -24.12 -45.61 -27.55
C ILE A 71 -24.96 -44.48 -26.97
N LEU A 72 -26.15 -44.76 -26.42
CA LEU A 72 -26.98 -43.74 -25.79
C LEU A 72 -26.30 -43.11 -24.57
N GLY A 73 -25.63 -43.91 -23.73
CA GLY A 73 -24.85 -43.38 -22.60
C GLY A 73 -23.73 -42.44 -23.03
N LEU A 74 -22.96 -42.83 -24.05
CA LEU A 74 -21.89 -41.99 -24.60
C LEU A 74 -22.41 -40.70 -25.26
N GLN A 75 -23.60 -40.74 -25.89
CA GLN A 75 -24.24 -39.55 -26.44
C GLN A 75 -24.65 -38.57 -25.34
N GLY A 76 -25.20 -39.07 -24.22
CA GLY A 76 -25.51 -38.24 -23.05
C GLY A 76 -24.27 -37.59 -22.45
N GLU A 77 -23.21 -38.38 -22.21
CA GLU A 77 -21.94 -37.84 -21.70
C GLU A 77 -21.31 -36.79 -22.63
N LEU A 78 -21.42 -36.99 -23.95
CA LEU A 78 -20.91 -36.05 -24.93
C LEU A 78 -21.68 -34.72 -24.86
N GLU A 79 -23.00 -34.77 -24.74
CA GLU A 79 -23.84 -33.57 -24.68
C GLU A 79 -23.61 -32.80 -23.36
N ASP A 80 -23.50 -33.50 -22.24
CA ASP A 80 -23.12 -32.90 -20.95
C ASP A 80 -21.76 -32.21 -21.02
N LYS A 81 -20.78 -32.83 -21.69
CA LYS A 81 -19.45 -32.23 -21.87
C LYS A 81 -19.50 -31.01 -22.78
N LYS A 82 -20.29 -31.03 -23.86
CA LYS A 82 -20.48 -29.84 -24.72
C LYS A 82 -21.11 -28.68 -23.96
N GLN A 83 -22.12 -28.96 -23.13
CA GLN A 83 -22.75 -27.93 -22.32
C GLN A 83 -21.74 -27.31 -21.35
N LYS A 84 -20.95 -28.13 -20.64
CA LYS A 84 -19.88 -27.64 -19.75
C LYS A 84 -18.85 -26.79 -20.48
N VAL A 85 -18.45 -27.17 -21.70
CA VAL A 85 -17.53 -26.37 -22.52
C VAL A 85 -18.15 -25.02 -22.86
N THR A 86 -19.43 -24.99 -23.21
CA THR A 86 -20.16 -23.75 -23.52
C THR A 86 -20.24 -22.84 -22.30
N ASP A 87 -20.60 -23.39 -21.13
CA ASP A 87 -20.68 -22.63 -19.88
C ASP A 87 -19.30 -22.04 -19.47
N LEU A 88 -18.22 -22.80 -19.69
CA LEU A 88 -16.87 -22.33 -19.42
C LEU A 88 -16.42 -21.24 -20.39
N ASP A 89 -16.78 -21.35 -21.68
CA ASP A 89 -16.50 -20.33 -22.69
C ASP A 89 -17.21 -19.00 -22.38
N GLU A 90 -18.46 -19.07 -21.90
CA GLU A 90 -19.19 -17.88 -21.44
C GLU A 90 -18.54 -17.23 -20.21
N LYS A 91 -18.12 -18.03 -19.22
CA LYS A 91 -17.40 -17.53 -18.04
C LYS A 91 -16.08 -16.88 -18.43
N LEU A 92 -15.31 -17.50 -19.33
CA LEU A 92 -14.04 -16.96 -19.79
C LEU A 92 -14.23 -15.58 -20.44
N LYS A 93 -15.25 -15.42 -21.30
CA LYS A 93 -15.58 -14.12 -21.92
C LYS A 93 -15.96 -13.04 -20.90
N VAL A 94 -16.57 -13.42 -19.77
CA VAL A 94 -16.88 -12.47 -18.69
C VAL A 94 -15.60 -12.06 -17.96
N GLU A 95 -14.75 -13.03 -17.61
CA GLU A 95 -13.47 -12.76 -16.94
C GLU A 95 -12.54 -11.92 -17.81
N GLU A 96 -12.46 -12.17 -19.12
CA GLU A 96 -11.67 -11.37 -20.07
C GLU A 96 -12.11 -9.90 -20.08
N LYS A 97 -13.42 -9.64 -20.06
CA LYS A 97 -13.95 -8.27 -19.97
C LYS A 97 -13.64 -7.61 -18.63
N GLU A 98 -13.65 -8.37 -17.55
CA GLU A 98 -13.28 -7.85 -16.23
C GLU A 98 -11.80 -7.47 -16.17
N VAL A 99 -10.93 -8.29 -16.75
CA VAL A 99 -9.50 -7.99 -16.88
C VAL A 99 -9.28 -6.72 -17.70
N GLU A 100 -9.96 -6.56 -18.83
CA GLU A 100 -9.89 -5.34 -19.64
C GLU A 100 -10.34 -4.09 -18.85
N ASN A 101 -11.43 -4.20 -18.09
CA ASN A 101 -11.93 -3.12 -17.24
C ASN A 101 -10.95 -2.75 -16.11
N LEU A 102 -10.33 -3.75 -15.48
CA LEU A 102 -9.30 -3.53 -14.46
C LEU A 102 -8.04 -2.89 -15.07
N GLY A 103 -7.67 -3.30 -16.28
CA GLY A 103 -6.57 -2.68 -17.03
C GLY A 103 -6.79 -1.18 -17.26
N ARG A 104 -7.99 -0.80 -17.72
CA ARG A 104 -8.37 0.62 -17.89
C ARG A 104 -8.30 1.41 -16.58
N LYS A 105 -8.86 0.87 -15.49
CA LYS A 105 -8.81 1.53 -14.17
C LYS A 105 -7.38 1.74 -13.68
N LEU A 106 -6.49 0.78 -13.93
CA LEU A 106 -5.07 0.90 -13.57
C LEU A 106 -4.38 2.01 -14.35
N GLU A 107 -4.70 2.15 -15.63
CA GLU A 107 -4.19 3.23 -16.48
C GLU A 107 -4.67 4.60 -16.00
N ASP A 108 -5.98 4.74 -15.72
CA ASP A 108 -6.57 5.97 -15.19
C ASP A 108 -5.92 6.39 -13.85
N LEU A 109 -5.75 5.44 -12.93
CA LEU A 109 -5.09 5.68 -11.64
C LEU A 109 -3.61 6.05 -11.81
N GLY A 110 -2.93 5.47 -12.80
CA GLY A 110 -1.56 5.84 -13.16
C GLY A 110 -1.46 7.30 -13.61
N GLN A 111 -2.39 7.74 -14.47
CA GLN A 111 -2.45 9.12 -14.93
C GLN A 111 -2.77 10.11 -13.80
N GLU A 112 -3.71 9.77 -12.91
CA GLU A 112 -4.06 10.61 -11.76
C GLU A 112 -2.86 10.78 -10.82
N LYS A 113 -2.13 9.68 -10.54
CA LYS A 113 -0.91 9.72 -9.72
C LYS A 113 0.14 10.66 -10.32
N ASP A 114 0.42 10.53 -11.61
CA ASP A 114 1.40 11.37 -12.31
C ASP A 114 1.01 12.86 -12.27
N GLN A 115 -0.29 13.16 -12.39
CA GLN A 115 -0.80 14.53 -12.30
C GLN A 115 -0.64 15.10 -10.89
N LEU A 116 -0.93 14.31 -9.85
CA LEU A 116 -0.77 14.72 -8.46
C LEU A 116 0.70 14.98 -8.13
N GLU A 117 1.62 14.13 -8.59
CA GLU A 117 3.06 14.29 -8.38
C GLU A 117 3.60 15.58 -9.02
N ARG A 118 3.18 15.88 -10.26
CA ARG A 118 3.52 17.16 -10.92
C ARG A 118 2.99 18.36 -10.15
N THR A 119 1.76 18.27 -9.65
CA THR A 119 1.12 19.35 -8.89
C THR A 119 1.83 19.58 -7.57
N ALA A 120 2.25 18.52 -6.88
CA ALA A 120 3.01 18.61 -5.64
C ALA A 120 4.37 19.30 -5.87
N LEU A 121 5.12 18.87 -6.89
CA LEU A 121 6.42 19.44 -7.22
C LEU A 121 6.31 20.94 -7.57
N GLN A 122 5.28 21.33 -8.31
CA GLN A 122 5.03 22.72 -8.65
C GLN A 122 4.74 23.57 -7.40
N LYS A 123 3.91 23.05 -6.48
CA LYS A 123 3.62 23.74 -5.21
C LYS A 123 4.86 23.86 -4.31
N GLU A 124 5.70 22.84 -4.25
CA GLU A 124 6.96 22.91 -3.51
C GLU A 124 7.87 24.01 -4.05
N LYS A 125 7.96 24.13 -5.38
CA LYS A 125 8.72 25.20 -6.03
C LYS A 125 8.15 26.58 -5.70
N GLU A 126 6.83 26.76 -5.82
CA GLU A 126 6.15 28.03 -5.50
C GLU A 126 6.35 28.43 -4.03
N LEU A 127 6.25 27.48 -3.10
CA LEU A 127 6.49 27.72 -1.68
C LEU A 127 7.97 28.08 -1.42
N GLY A 128 8.90 27.39 -2.08
CA GLY A 128 10.33 27.71 -2.00
C GLY A 128 10.62 29.15 -2.43
N GLU A 129 10.05 29.57 -3.56
CA GLU A 129 10.16 30.95 -4.06
C GLU A 129 9.54 31.98 -3.10
N GLN A 130 8.38 31.66 -2.51
CA GLN A 130 7.75 32.51 -1.50
C GLN A 130 8.60 32.67 -0.24
N ILE A 131 9.21 31.59 0.25
CA ILE A 131 10.11 31.62 1.41
C ILE A 131 11.32 32.51 1.11
N THR A 132 12.00 32.32 -0.02
CA THR A 132 13.16 33.15 -0.39
C THR A 132 12.80 34.63 -0.51
N ASN A 133 11.63 34.94 -1.06
CA ASN A 133 11.14 36.32 -1.12
C ASN A 133 10.90 36.91 0.29
N LEU A 134 10.26 36.16 1.18
CA LEU A 134 10.04 36.58 2.56
C LEU A 134 11.35 36.77 3.33
N GLU A 135 12.33 35.88 3.16
CA GLU A 135 13.66 36.02 3.74
C GLU A 135 14.36 37.30 3.26
N THR A 136 14.24 37.60 1.96
CA THR A 136 14.79 38.83 1.37
C THR A 136 14.09 40.08 1.93
N GLN A 137 12.77 40.03 2.10
CA GLN A 137 12.02 41.13 2.73
C GLN A 137 12.43 41.31 4.20
N MET A 138 12.59 40.23 4.96
CA MET A 138 13.09 40.30 6.34
C MET A 138 14.50 40.91 6.42
N ALA A 139 15.39 40.58 5.49
CA ALA A 139 16.74 41.14 5.44
C ALA A 139 16.77 42.64 5.07
N THR A 140 15.72 43.16 4.43
CA THR A 140 15.65 44.57 3.98
C THR A 140 14.82 45.46 4.91
N LEU A 141 14.05 44.88 5.84
CA LEU A 141 13.30 45.60 6.86
C LEU A 141 14.25 46.20 7.91
N LYS A 142 14.69 47.44 7.69
CA LYS A 142 15.40 48.26 8.68
C LYS A 142 14.62 48.33 9.99
N GLY A 143 15.25 47.95 11.10
CA GLY A 143 14.66 47.99 12.44
C GLY A 143 14.45 46.61 13.09
N PHE A 144 14.72 45.52 12.36
CA PHE A 144 14.73 44.17 12.91
C PHE A 144 16.12 43.75 13.41
N GLU A 145 17.19 44.48 13.05
CA GLU A 145 18.55 44.22 13.50
C GLU A 145 18.65 44.13 15.04
N PRO A 146 18.09 45.05 15.84
CA PRO A 146 18.15 44.93 17.29
C PRO A 146 17.57 43.62 17.83
N TYR A 147 16.52 43.07 17.20
CA TYR A 147 15.90 41.81 17.59
C TYR A 147 16.76 40.60 17.22
N GLN A 148 17.32 40.58 16.00
CA GLN A 148 18.21 39.51 15.54
C GLN A 148 19.45 39.44 16.43
N GLU A 149 20.04 40.59 16.73
CA GLU A 149 21.26 40.58 17.51
C GLU A 149 20.99 40.34 19.00
N LEU A 150 19.82 40.74 19.53
CA LEU A 150 19.41 40.37 20.90
C LEU A 150 19.15 38.86 21.02
N LEU A 151 18.54 38.24 20.00
CA LEU A 151 18.36 36.78 19.93
C LEU A 151 19.72 36.07 19.96
N LYS A 152 20.68 36.52 19.15
CA LYS A 152 22.03 35.97 19.11
C LYS A 152 22.72 36.08 20.47
N LEU A 153 22.65 37.23 21.13
CA LEU A 153 23.21 37.42 22.47
C LEU A 153 22.55 36.50 23.51
N ALA A 154 21.23 36.31 23.45
CA ALA A 154 20.52 35.41 24.35
C ALA A 154 20.91 33.93 24.15
N GLN A 155 21.16 33.52 22.90
CA GLN A 155 21.62 32.17 22.55
C GLN A 155 23.08 31.92 22.96
N GLU A 156 23.97 32.90 22.74
CA GLU A 156 25.40 32.81 23.11
C GLU A 156 25.62 32.91 24.63
N HIS A 157 24.71 33.58 25.35
CA HIS A 157 24.83 33.84 26.78
C HIS A 157 23.50 33.55 27.52
N PRO A 158 23.18 32.27 27.79
CA PRO A 158 21.92 31.87 28.44
C PRO A 158 21.71 32.44 29.86
N ASN A 159 22.79 32.91 30.50
CA ASN A 159 22.78 33.54 31.83
C ASN A 159 22.23 34.97 31.83
N LEU A 160 21.96 35.58 30.66
CA LEU A 160 21.42 36.95 30.53
C LEU A 160 19.93 37.07 30.89
N GLY A 161 19.27 35.97 31.25
CA GLY A 161 17.93 35.98 31.84
C GLY A 161 16.78 36.07 30.83
N LEU A 162 17.05 35.96 29.53
CA LEU A 162 16.08 35.56 28.50
C LEU A 162 16.48 34.18 27.97
N VAL A 163 15.64 33.17 28.19
CA VAL A 163 15.80 31.86 27.55
C VAL A 163 15.00 31.90 26.25
N ALA A 164 15.59 32.44 25.19
CA ALA A 164 14.96 32.54 23.89
C ALA A 164 15.78 31.79 22.84
N ASN A 165 15.26 30.65 22.39
CA ASN A 165 15.90 29.84 21.35
C ASN A 165 15.36 30.17 19.96
N THR A 166 14.14 30.71 19.89
CA THR A 166 13.49 31.14 18.64
C THR A 166 13.11 32.62 18.69
N PRO A 167 12.87 33.27 17.53
CA PRO A 167 12.32 34.61 17.48
C PRO A 167 10.98 34.75 18.23
N GLY A 168 10.14 33.73 18.18
CA GLY A 168 8.85 33.71 18.89
C GLY A 168 9.02 33.72 20.41
N ASP A 169 9.96 32.94 20.94
CA ASP A 169 10.29 32.92 22.37
C ASP A 169 10.80 34.28 22.84
N LEU A 170 11.67 34.91 22.04
CA LEU A 170 12.22 36.22 22.35
C LEU A 170 11.13 37.28 22.45
N LEU A 171 10.22 37.33 21.47
CA LEU A 171 9.10 38.27 21.49
C LEU A 171 8.18 37.99 22.68
N SER A 172 7.86 36.72 22.94
CA SER A 172 7.02 36.34 24.08
C SER A 172 7.60 36.84 25.41
N GLU A 173 8.88 36.62 25.66
CA GLU A 173 9.53 37.08 26.89
C GLU A 173 9.64 38.61 26.97
N ILE A 174 9.97 39.30 25.87
CA ILE A 174 10.04 40.76 25.82
C ILE A 174 8.67 41.38 26.13
N TYR A 175 7.60 40.89 25.51
CA TYR A 175 6.26 41.48 25.61
C TYR A 175 5.44 40.99 26.79
N LYS A 176 5.83 39.89 27.46
CA LYS A 176 5.13 39.38 28.66
C LYS A 176 5.13 40.35 29.83
N ALA A 177 6.27 40.99 30.10
CA ALA A 177 6.40 41.99 31.17
C ALA A 177 7.55 42.98 30.88
N PRO A 178 7.42 43.82 29.83
CA PRO A 178 8.52 44.60 29.27
C PRO A 178 9.18 45.53 30.30
N LYS A 179 8.39 46.17 31.17
CA LYS A 179 8.92 47.04 32.25
C LYS A 179 9.77 46.26 33.26
N ASN A 180 9.33 45.06 33.64
CA ASN A 180 10.04 44.23 34.62
C ASN A 180 11.33 43.66 34.03
N LEU A 181 11.28 43.24 32.76
CA LEU A 181 12.45 42.77 32.02
C LEU A 181 13.50 43.88 31.93
N MET A 182 13.12 45.08 31.47
CA MET A 182 14.01 46.24 31.37
C MET A 182 14.67 46.58 32.72
N LYS A 183 13.90 46.54 33.81
CA LYS A 183 14.39 46.77 35.17
C LYS A 183 15.42 45.72 35.59
N LYS A 184 15.08 44.43 35.44
CA LYS A 184 15.95 43.30 35.82
C LYS A 184 17.28 43.33 35.06
N VAL A 185 17.24 43.63 33.77
CA VAL A 185 18.43 43.73 32.92
C VAL A 185 19.31 44.90 33.35
N ALA A 186 18.73 46.05 33.67
CA ALA A 186 19.47 47.20 34.18
C ALA A 186 20.15 46.91 35.53
N GLU A 187 19.44 46.24 36.45
CA GLU A 187 19.98 45.83 37.76
C GLU A 187 21.16 44.87 37.61
N ASN A 188 21.03 43.85 36.74
CA ASN A 188 22.11 42.90 36.46
C ASN A 188 23.32 43.58 35.78
N THR A 189 23.07 44.55 34.90
CA THR A 189 24.13 45.33 34.25
C THR A 189 24.89 46.15 35.27
N LEU A 190 24.18 46.92 36.10
CA LEU A 190 24.78 47.73 37.16
C LEU A 190 25.55 46.88 38.17
N LYS A 191 25.00 45.71 38.55
CA LYS A 191 25.66 44.75 39.44
C LYS A 191 26.97 44.25 38.82
N SER A 192 26.93 43.77 37.58
CA SER A 192 28.11 43.27 36.84
C SER A 192 29.22 44.33 36.75
N ILE A 193 28.86 45.58 36.47
CA ILE A 193 29.80 46.70 36.41
C ILE A 193 30.41 46.97 37.80
N LYS A 194 29.59 47.07 38.86
CA LYS A 194 30.05 47.36 40.23
C LYS A 194 30.97 46.26 40.77
N GLU A 195 30.66 45.00 40.45
CA GLU A 195 31.44 43.82 40.85
C GLU A 195 32.63 43.53 39.92
N LYS A 196 32.78 44.28 38.82
CA LYS A 196 33.83 44.11 37.80
C LYS A 196 33.87 42.69 37.22
N THR A 197 32.71 42.12 36.94
CA THR A 197 32.61 40.79 36.32
C THR A 197 33.04 40.85 34.84
N ALA A 198 33.52 39.72 34.31
CA ALA A 198 33.88 39.61 32.89
C ALA A 198 32.68 39.84 31.94
N ASP A 199 31.46 39.63 32.44
CA ASP A 199 30.22 39.75 31.68
C ASP A 199 29.69 41.20 31.60
N ALA A 200 30.30 42.16 32.29
CA ALA A 200 29.83 43.55 32.31
C ALA A 200 29.65 44.19 30.92
N PRO A 201 30.55 43.99 29.94
CA PRO A 201 30.35 44.47 28.57
C PRO A 201 29.18 43.79 27.86
N ILE A 202 28.96 42.48 28.11
CA ILE A 202 27.88 41.69 27.51
C ILE A 202 26.53 42.20 28.02
N TRP A 203 26.39 42.36 29.34
CA TRP A 203 25.19 42.93 29.97
C TRP A 203 24.89 44.35 29.47
N SER A 204 25.94 45.17 29.30
CA SER A 204 25.78 46.54 28.78
C SER A 204 25.27 46.52 27.33
N ASN A 205 25.86 45.71 26.46
CA ASN A 205 25.43 45.58 25.06
C ASN A 205 23.98 45.08 24.97
N TYR A 206 23.65 44.09 25.78
CA TYR A 206 22.31 43.52 25.87
C TYR A 206 21.27 44.55 26.35
N PHE A 207 21.60 45.32 27.39
CA PHE A 207 20.77 46.41 27.88
C PHE A 207 20.52 47.47 26.80
N GLU A 208 21.53 47.88 26.04
CA GLU A 208 21.39 48.89 24.98
C GLU A 208 20.45 48.43 23.86
N ARG A 209 20.54 47.16 23.45
CA ARG A 209 19.67 46.57 22.42
C ARG A 209 18.23 46.44 22.87
N LEU A 210 18.04 45.97 24.11
CA LEU A 210 16.72 45.91 24.72
C LEU A 210 16.12 47.31 24.92
N PHE A 211 16.95 48.29 25.31
CA PHE A 211 16.53 49.69 25.44
C PHE A 211 15.99 50.21 24.10
N ALA A 212 16.73 50.00 23.01
CA ALA A 212 16.31 50.44 21.67
C ALA A 212 14.96 49.81 21.24
N ILE A 213 14.77 48.51 21.51
CA ILE A 213 13.52 47.80 21.22
C ILE A 213 12.34 48.35 22.03
N LEU A 214 12.56 48.60 23.32
CA LEU A 214 11.50 49.00 24.25
C LEU A 214 11.31 50.51 24.37
N GLN A 215 12.16 51.32 23.74
CA GLN A 215 12.17 52.78 23.88
C GLN A 215 10.80 53.37 23.55
N ASP A 216 10.28 53.08 22.36
CA ASP A 216 9.00 53.62 21.91
C ASP A 216 7.82 52.97 22.62
N LEU A 217 7.92 51.66 22.93
CA LEU A 217 6.86 50.90 23.60
C LEU A 217 6.59 51.41 25.02
N LEU A 218 7.66 51.70 25.78
CA LEU A 218 7.57 52.09 27.18
C LEU A 218 7.77 53.60 27.41
N GLY A 219 8.04 54.36 26.35
CA GLY A 219 8.43 55.77 26.46
C GLY A 219 9.70 55.94 27.29
N LEU A 220 10.70 55.08 27.08
CA LEU A 220 11.96 55.14 27.83
C LEU A 220 12.72 56.43 27.48
N GLN A 221 13.25 57.10 28.49
CA GLN A 221 14.10 58.27 28.30
C GLN A 221 15.40 58.10 29.09
N ARG A 222 16.53 58.39 28.45
CA ARG A 222 17.82 58.41 29.13
C ARG A 222 17.89 59.59 30.10
N LEU A 223 18.49 59.38 31.25
CA LEU A 223 18.83 60.46 32.17
C LEU A 223 19.89 61.33 31.48
N ALA A 224 19.64 62.63 31.34
CA ALA A 224 20.63 63.54 30.74
C ALA A 224 21.74 63.85 31.76
N ILE A 225 22.84 63.10 31.71
CA ILE A 225 24.07 63.33 32.47
C ILE A 225 25.25 63.18 31.53
N LYS A 226 26.20 64.12 31.61
CA LYS A 226 27.42 64.12 30.80
C LYS A 226 28.64 64.41 31.66
N GLU A 227 29.81 64.09 31.12
CA GLU A 227 31.08 64.47 31.74
C GLU A 227 31.16 66.00 31.86
N GLY A 228 31.63 66.48 33.02
CA GLY A 228 31.66 67.89 33.38
C GLY A 228 30.44 68.38 34.15
N ASP A 229 29.32 67.64 34.17
CA ASP A 229 28.15 67.97 34.97
C ASP A 229 28.47 67.87 36.48
N GLY A 230 27.81 68.69 37.29
CA GLY A 230 27.87 68.55 38.75
C GLY A 230 27.18 67.26 39.20
N TYR A 231 27.72 66.59 40.21
CA TYR A 231 27.09 65.41 40.78
C TYR A 231 25.65 65.69 41.25
N ASN A 232 24.68 64.90 40.77
CA ASN A 232 23.28 65.00 41.15
C ASN A 232 22.76 63.65 41.68
N PRO A 233 22.57 63.50 43.01
CA PRO A 233 22.11 62.24 43.59
C PRO A 233 20.70 61.83 43.15
N ALA A 234 19.89 62.74 42.59
CA ALA A 234 18.59 62.41 42.03
C ALA A 234 18.68 61.74 40.63
N LYS A 235 19.86 61.73 40.01
CA LYS A 235 20.07 61.20 38.64
C LYS A 235 21.25 60.23 38.52
N CYS A 236 22.23 60.28 39.41
CA CYS A 236 23.39 59.38 39.38
C CYS A 236 23.86 58.90 40.75
N GLU A 237 24.49 57.72 40.73
CA GLU A 237 25.24 57.11 41.83
C GLU A 237 26.75 57.11 41.50
N ILE A 238 27.58 57.25 42.54
CA ILE A 238 29.05 57.22 42.41
C ILE A 238 29.55 55.78 42.48
N LEU A 239 30.40 55.39 41.53
CA LEU A 239 31.16 54.14 41.60
C LEU A 239 32.40 54.33 42.50
N GLY A 240 32.49 53.57 43.60
CA GLY A 240 33.65 53.59 44.50
C GLY A 240 33.69 54.77 45.47
N LYS A 241 34.89 55.26 45.80
CA LYS A 241 35.12 56.38 46.74
C LYS A 241 35.25 57.69 45.97
N GLY A 242 34.14 58.36 45.66
CA GLY A 242 34.13 59.66 44.96
C GLY A 242 33.58 60.82 45.80
N ASN A 243 33.86 62.04 45.36
CA ASN A 243 33.45 63.27 46.01
C ASN A 243 32.02 63.67 45.58
N LYS A 244 31.09 63.71 46.54
CA LYS A 244 29.69 64.13 46.32
C LYS A 244 29.53 65.62 45.97
N GLN A 245 30.60 66.40 46.05
CA GLN A 245 30.65 67.81 45.65
C GLN A 245 31.43 68.03 44.34
N GLY A 246 31.91 66.94 43.72
CA GLY A 246 32.72 66.96 42.52
C GLY A 246 31.93 67.04 41.21
N LYS A 247 32.67 67.12 40.10
CA LYS A 247 32.12 66.98 38.75
C LYS A 247 32.20 65.53 38.28
N VAL A 248 31.23 65.12 37.48
CA VAL A 248 31.23 63.83 36.77
C VAL A 248 32.43 63.82 35.83
N CYS A 249 33.36 62.88 36.03
CA CYS A 249 34.50 62.71 35.14
C CYS A 249 34.29 61.60 34.12
N LYS A 250 33.41 60.63 34.42
CA LYS A 250 33.05 59.55 33.50
C LYS A 250 31.65 59.04 33.77
N VAL A 251 30.86 58.83 32.72
CA VAL A 251 29.58 58.11 32.79
C VAL A 251 29.80 56.66 32.38
N ILE A 252 29.63 55.74 33.32
CA ILE A 252 29.89 54.30 33.12
C ILE A 252 28.62 53.59 32.65
N PHE A 253 27.47 54.00 33.17
CA PHE A 253 26.17 53.50 32.74
C PHE A 253 25.19 54.67 32.70
N GLN A 254 24.50 54.84 31.58
CA GLN A 254 23.47 55.87 31.45
C GLN A 254 22.13 55.31 31.94
N GLY A 255 21.66 55.83 33.07
CA GLY A 255 20.36 55.47 33.64
C GLY A 255 19.18 55.92 32.78
N TYR A 256 17.98 55.51 33.16
CA TYR A 256 16.76 55.81 32.42
C TYR A 256 15.54 56.01 33.33
N GLN A 257 14.54 56.67 32.76
CA GLN A 257 13.24 56.92 33.36
C GLN A 257 12.10 56.39 32.49
N ILE A 258 10.98 56.07 33.15
CA ILE A 258 9.72 55.66 32.51
C ILE A 258 8.64 56.60 33.03
N GLY A 259 7.96 57.33 32.15
CA GLY A 259 6.92 58.29 32.55
C GLY A 259 7.41 59.35 33.53
N GLY A 260 8.66 59.82 33.38
CA GLY A 260 9.30 60.82 34.26
C GLY A 260 9.79 60.30 35.61
N SER A 261 9.58 59.02 35.93
CA SER A 261 10.11 58.40 37.15
C SER A 261 11.42 57.68 36.86
N THR A 262 12.49 58.01 37.59
CA THR A 262 13.78 57.31 37.49
C THR A 262 13.62 55.84 37.88
N VAL A 263 13.96 54.93 36.97
CA VAL A 263 13.90 53.47 37.22
C VAL A 263 15.29 52.91 37.49
N ALA A 264 16.31 53.41 36.80
CA ALA A 264 17.71 53.09 37.07
C ALA A 264 18.53 54.39 37.04
N TYR A 265 19.31 54.64 38.10
CA TYR A 265 20.22 55.77 38.18
C TYR A 265 21.42 55.56 37.26
N SER A 266 22.00 56.66 36.78
CA SER A 266 23.27 56.58 36.04
C SER A 266 24.41 56.24 36.99
N LEU A 267 25.39 55.47 36.55
CA LEU A 267 26.57 55.16 37.34
C LEU A 267 27.74 56.01 36.83
N VAL A 268 28.37 56.77 37.71
CA VAL A 268 29.41 57.75 37.34
C VAL A 268 30.65 57.63 38.23
N GLU A 269 31.78 58.06 37.70
CA GLU A 269 32.96 58.43 38.48
C GLU A 269 33.00 59.95 38.64
N THR A 270 33.48 60.42 39.79
CA THR A 270 33.57 61.86 40.13
C THR A 270 35.01 62.20 40.51
N GLN A 271 35.47 63.39 40.11
CA GLN A 271 36.73 63.99 40.57
C GLN A 271 36.57 64.73 41.89
#